data_AF-A0A936D8E7-F1
#
_entry.id   AF-A0A936D8E7-F1
#
_cell.length_a   1.000
_cell.length_b   1.000
_cell.length_c   1.000
_cell.angle_alpha   90.00
_cell.angle_beta   90.00
_cell.angle_gamma   90.00
#
_symmetry.space_group_name_H-M   'P 1'
#
loop_
_entity.id
_entity.type
_entity.pdbx_description
1 polymer ?
#
loop_
_entity_poly.entity_id
_entity_poly.type
_entity_poly.pdbx_seq_one_letter_code
_entity_poly.pdbx_strand_id
1 'polypeptide(L)'
;MVATPRRSTRTGAGAMPPPAWAKVSRIRLIRREVRETLSAGALDLLLEHAEVVIEGSHELGESRPGPRQVFATVMITIDLPRCANRFREPPDAATAERIAELLRDATVLRPRLVALARPRLAELAELAPDALDLSLEIHVRADGVRVLIDGDLAGWPRAHRRG
;
A
#
# COMPACT_ATOMS: atom_id res chain seq x y z
N MET A 1 28.30 79.71 -51.44
CA MET A 1 29.68 79.81 -50.91
C MET A 1 29.64 79.34 -49.46
N VAL A 2 30.50 78.38 -49.12
CA VAL A 2 30.39 77.45 -47.98
C VAL A 2 30.86 78.08 -46.66
N ALA A 3 30.18 77.76 -45.55
CA ALA A 3 30.79 77.63 -44.23
C ALA A 3 30.02 76.62 -43.36
N THR A 4 30.78 75.68 -42.79
CA THR A 4 30.42 74.45 -42.07
C THR A 4 30.11 74.71 -40.57
N PRO A 5 29.82 73.71 -39.71
CA PRO A 5 28.79 73.79 -38.68
C PRO A 5 29.35 74.13 -37.28
N ARG A 6 28.47 74.41 -36.31
CA ARG A 6 28.81 74.27 -34.88
C ARG A 6 27.89 73.24 -34.23
N ARG A 7 28.51 72.12 -33.87
CA ARG A 7 27.99 71.08 -32.98
C ARG A 7 28.07 71.56 -31.52
N SER A 8 27.31 70.85 -30.68
CA SER A 8 27.28 70.90 -29.20
C SER A 8 26.07 71.69 -28.68
N THR A 9 25.18 71.13 -27.86
CA THR A 9 25.46 70.28 -26.68
C THR A 9 24.38 69.23 -26.43
N ARG A 10 24.86 68.05 -26.01
CA ARG A 10 24.21 66.98 -25.23
C ARG A 10 22.91 67.36 -24.51
N THR A 11 21.89 66.51 -24.66
CA THR A 11 20.83 66.33 -23.65
C THR A 11 20.72 64.84 -23.34
N GLY A 12 20.61 64.55 -22.05
CA GLY A 12 21.02 63.30 -21.41
C GLY A 12 20.19 62.08 -21.78
N ALA A 13 20.90 60.98 -21.99
CA ALA A 13 20.36 59.66 -21.76
C ALA A 13 20.29 59.46 -20.24
N GLY A 14 19.09 59.58 -19.67
CA GLY A 14 18.83 59.17 -18.29
C GLY A 14 19.00 57.65 -18.18
N ALA A 15 20.15 57.21 -17.69
CA ALA A 15 20.37 55.82 -17.36
C ALA A 15 19.68 55.53 -16.02
N MET A 16 18.55 54.81 -16.03
CA MET A 16 18.04 54.20 -14.81
C MET A 16 19.06 53.18 -14.29
N PRO A 17 19.33 53.12 -12.97
CA PRO A 17 20.19 52.08 -12.43
C PRO A 17 19.55 50.71 -12.70
N PRO A 18 20.36 49.69 -13.06
CA PRO A 18 19.83 48.36 -13.32
C PRO A 18 19.13 47.81 -12.08
N PRO A 19 18.04 47.04 -12.24
CA PRO A 19 17.33 46.44 -11.12
C PRO A 19 18.29 45.59 -10.28
N ALA A 20 18.35 45.85 -8.98
CA ALA A 20 19.15 45.09 -8.04
C ALA A 20 18.47 43.73 -7.77
N TRP A 21 18.58 42.80 -8.71
CA TRP A 21 18.21 41.41 -8.42
C TRP A 21 19.16 40.86 -7.35
N ALA A 22 18.60 40.47 -6.21
CA ALA A 22 19.35 39.82 -5.15
C ALA A 22 20.01 38.55 -5.69
N LYS A 23 21.34 38.52 -5.72
CA LYS A 23 22.09 37.34 -6.17
C LYS A 23 21.90 36.21 -5.17
N VAL A 24 21.15 35.18 -5.57
CA VAL A 24 21.05 33.93 -4.82
C VAL A 24 22.42 33.24 -4.88
N SER A 25 23.11 33.16 -3.73
CA SER A 25 24.47 32.60 -3.63
C SER A 25 24.51 31.15 -3.15
N ARG A 26 23.37 30.60 -2.69
CA ARG A 26 23.27 29.25 -2.13
C ARG A 26 21.99 28.57 -2.58
N ILE A 27 22.14 27.46 -3.29
CA ILE A 27 21.05 26.56 -3.67
C ILE A 27 20.88 25.56 -2.53
N ARG A 28 19.68 25.48 -1.93
CA ARG A 28 19.33 24.37 -1.04
C ARG A 28 18.84 23.21 -1.88
N LEU A 29 19.57 22.10 -1.85
CA LEU A 29 19.09 20.83 -2.40
C LEU A 29 18.06 20.25 -1.42
N ILE A 30 16.79 20.25 -1.81
CA ILE A 30 15.70 19.64 -1.04
C ILE A 30 15.45 18.26 -1.64
N ARG A 31 15.61 17.19 -0.84
CA ARG A 31 15.21 15.83 -1.21
C ARG A 31 13.77 15.60 -0.79
N ARG A 32 12.90 15.28 -1.74
CA ARG A 32 11.50 14.86 -1.47
C ARG A 32 11.46 13.35 -1.28
N GLU A 33 10.97 12.90 -0.14
CA GLU A 33 10.59 11.50 0.05
C GLU A 33 9.29 11.24 -0.72
N VAL A 34 9.29 10.20 -1.56
CA VAL A 34 8.07 9.72 -2.22
C VAL A 34 7.61 8.50 -1.45
N ARG A 35 6.43 8.62 -0.82
CA ARG A 35 5.74 7.49 -0.20
C ARG A 35 4.74 6.95 -1.19
N GLU A 36 4.93 5.70 -1.57
CA GLU A 36 3.99 4.97 -2.40
C GLU A 36 3.18 4.04 -1.49
N THR A 37 1.86 4.01 -1.71
CA THR A 37 0.96 3.13 -0.96
C THR A 37 -0.06 2.54 -1.91
N LEU A 38 -0.50 1.33 -1.60
CA LEU A 38 -1.65 0.74 -2.26
C LEU A 38 -2.93 1.26 -1.60
N SER A 39 -3.83 1.86 -2.39
CA SER A 39 -5.13 2.31 -1.89
C SER A 39 -6.03 1.11 -1.58
N ALA A 40 -7.01 1.29 -0.68
CA ALA A 40 -8.01 0.25 -0.40
C ALA A 40 -8.76 -0.20 -1.66
N GLY A 41 -9.14 0.75 -2.54
CA GLY A 41 -9.81 0.43 -3.79
C GLY A 41 -8.93 -0.33 -4.78
N ALA A 42 -7.62 -0.04 -4.83
CA ALA A 42 -6.70 -0.81 -5.66
C ALA A 42 -6.54 -2.25 -5.13
N LEU A 43 -6.46 -2.43 -3.81
CA LEU A 43 -6.47 -3.76 -3.20
C LEU A 43 -7.75 -4.53 -3.55
N ASP A 44 -8.92 -3.89 -3.42
CA ASP A 44 -10.20 -4.54 -3.71
C ASP A 44 -10.28 -5.01 -5.17
N LEU A 45 -9.78 -4.20 -6.12
CA LEU A 45 -9.71 -4.59 -7.54
C LEU A 45 -8.77 -5.77 -7.79
N LEU A 46 -7.65 -5.85 -7.07
CA LEU A 46 -6.75 -7.00 -7.17
C LEU A 46 -7.41 -8.27 -6.60
N LEU A 47 -8.13 -8.14 -5.49
CA LEU A 47 -8.81 -9.26 -4.83
C LEU A 47 -10.03 -9.76 -5.62
N GLU A 48 -10.68 -8.91 -6.43
CA GLU A 48 -11.82 -9.29 -7.30
C GLU A 48 -11.49 -10.45 -8.26
N HIS A 49 -10.24 -10.51 -8.72
CA HIS A 49 -9.76 -11.52 -9.68
C HIS A 49 -8.83 -12.55 -9.04
N ALA A 50 -8.72 -12.54 -7.71
CA ALA A 50 -7.82 -13.43 -6.99
C ALA A 50 -8.45 -14.81 -6.77
N GLU A 51 -7.60 -15.84 -6.80
CA GLU A 51 -7.94 -17.16 -6.31
C GLU A 51 -7.71 -17.18 -4.80
N VAL A 52 -8.74 -17.53 -4.02
CA VAL A 52 -8.71 -17.53 -2.55
C VAL A 52 -8.97 -18.94 -2.03
N VAL A 53 -8.05 -19.44 -1.21
CA VAL A 53 -8.18 -20.71 -0.49
C VAL A 53 -8.14 -20.41 1.00
N ILE A 54 -9.07 -21.00 1.76
CA ILE A 54 -9.13 -20.87 3.21
C ILE A 54 -9.20 -22.27 3.81
N GLU A 55 -8.20 -22.60 4.62
CA GLU A 55 -8.15 -23.84 5.38
C GLU A 55 -8.21 -23.53 6.86
N GLY A 56 -8.84 -24.40 7.65
CA GLY A 56 -8.91 -24.18 9.09
C GLY A 56 -9.05 -25.47 9.87
N SER A 57 -8.53 -25.45 11.09
CA SER A 57 -8.47 -26.61 11.98
C SER A 57 -8.54 -26.19 13.45
N HIS A 58 -8.75 -27.18 14.33
CA HIS A 58 -8.64 -27.00 15.78
C HIS A 58 -7.20 -27.28 16.24
N GLU A 59 -6.83 -26.74 17.40
CA GLU A 59 -5.60 -27.14 18.08
C GLU A 59 -5.53 -28.67 18.28
N LEU A 60 -4.40 -29.27 17.86
CA LEU A 60 -4.09 -30.67 18.09
C LEU A 60 -3.56 -30.84 19.52
N GLY A 61 -4.47 -31.13 20.47
CA GLY A 61 -4.12 -31.39 21.87
C GLY A 61 -5.27 -32.08 22.61
N GLU A 62 -4.92 -32.94 23.58
CA GLU A 62 -5.85 -33.79 24.34
C GLU A 62 -7.12 -33.05 24.77
N SER A 63 -8.26 -33.73 24.61
CA SER A 63 -9.61 -33.25 24.88
C SER A 63 -9.81 -32.65 26.26
N ARG A 64 -9.38 -31.40 26.45
CA ARG A 64 -9.80 -30.58 27.59
C ARG A 64 -11.17 -29.98 27.27
N PRO A 65 -12.16 -30.12 28.17
CA PRO A 65 -13.43 -29.41 28.02
C PRO A 65 -13.18 -27.91 28.19
N GLY A 66 -13.50 -27.11 27.17
CA GLY A 66 -13.36 -25.66 27.20
C GLY A 66 -13.30 -25.01 25.81
N PRO A 67 -13.35 -23.67 25.75
CA PRO A 67 -13.30 -22.92 24.49
C PRO A 67 -11.93 -23.13 23.83
N ARG A 68 -11.90 -23.74 22.64
CA ARG A 68 -10.67 -24.17 21.96
C ARG A 68 -10.08 -23.06 21.10
N GLN A 69 -8.75 -23.04 21.03
CA GLN A 69 -8.04 -22.27 20.02
C GLN A 69 -8.29 -22.89 18.64
N VAL A 70 -8.54 -22.03 17.65
CA VAL A 70 -8.78 -22.39 16.26
C VAL A 70 -7.76 -21.72 15.37
N PHE A 71 -7.39 -22.38 14.28
CA PHE A 71 -6.41 -21.90 13.33
C PHE A 71 -7.01 -21.84 11.93
N ALA A 72 -6.57 -20.88 11.14
CA ALA A 72 -6.89 -20.82 9.73
C ALA A 72 -5.73 -20.23 8.94
N THR A 73 -5.52 -20.76 7.74
CA THR A 73 -4.60 -20.19 6.76
C THR A 73 -5.43 -19.67 5.59
N VAL A 74 -5.15 -18.44 5.16
CA VAL A 74 -5.72 -17.81 3.96
C VAL A 74 -4.61 -17.69 2.93
N MET A 75 -4.79 -18.32 1.78
CA MET A 75 -3.89 -18.20 0.64
C MET A 75 -4.60 -17.46 -0.48
N ILE A 76 -4.00 -16.38 -0.96
CA ILE A 76 -4.53 -15.57 -2.06
C ILE A 76 -3.48 -15.54 -3.17
N THR A 77 -3.90 -15.94 -4.37
CA THR A 77 -3.10 -15.82 -5.59
C THR A 77 -3.72 -14.79 -6.51
N ILE A 78 -2.98 -13.72 -6.79
CA ILE A 78 -3.37 -12.67 -7.74
C ILE A 78 -2.57 -12.87 -9.02
N ASP A 79 -3.25 -13.27 -10.09
CA ASP A 79 -2.66 -13.41 -11.43
C ASP A 79 -2.78 -12.08 -12.19
N LEU A 80 -1.72 -11.27 -12.20
CA LEU A 80 -1.80 -9.90 -12.73
C LEU A 80 -2.22 -9.81 -14.21
N PRO A 81 -1.85 -10.74 -15.12
CA PRO A 81 -2.39 -10.78 -16.48
C PRO A 81 -3.93 -10.83 -16.53
N ARG A 82 -4.60 -11.47 -15.57
CA ARG A 82 -6.08 -11.47 -15.49
C ARG A 82 -6.62 -10.08 -15.11
N CYS A 83 -5.80 -9.25 -14.50
CA CYS A 83 -6.07 -7.86 -14.15
C CYS A 83 -5.57 -6.87 -15.21
N ALA A 84 -5.06 -7.30 -16.36
CA ALA A 84 -4.35 -6.44 -17.33
C ALA A 84 -5.13 -5.18 -17.74
N ASN A 85 -6.46 -5.26 -17.88
CA ASN A 85 -7.32 -4.12 -18.23
C ASN A 85 -7.40 -3.02 -17.15
N ARG A 86 -6.85 -3.28 -15.96
CA ARG A 86 -6.78 -2.32 -14.84
C ARG A 86 -5.43 -1.61 -14.76
N PHE A 87 -4.42 -2.11 -15.46
CA PHE A 87 -3.10 -1.49 -15.53
C PHE A 87 -2.97 -0.61 -16.78
N ARG A 88 -2.15 0.44 -16.69
CA ARG A 88 -1.83 1.27 -17.86
C ARG A 88 -0.98 0.53 -18.89
N GLU A 89 -0.14 -0.38 -18.42
CA GLU A 89 0.78 -1.20 -19.19
C GLU A 89 0.57 -2.67 -18.79
N PRO A 90 0.82 -3.65 -19.69
CA PRO A 90 0.71 -5.06 -19.34
C PRO A 90 1.61 -5.38 -18.13
N PRO A 91 1.07 -6.01 -17.07
CA PRO A 91 1.85 -6.27 -15.88
C PRO A 91 2.91 -7.35 -16.15
N ASP A 92 4.11 -7.08 -15.67
CA ASP A 92 5.28 -7.95 -15.74
C ASP A 92 5.76 -8.36 -14.34
N ALA A 93 6.91 -9.05 -14.27
CA ALA A 93 7.47 -9.49 -13.01
C ALA A 93 7.86 -8.31 -12.09
N ALA A 94 8.38 -7.23 -12.66
CA ALA A 94 8.71 -6.02 -11.90
C ALA A 94 7.45 -5.37 -11.30
N THR A 95 6.34 -5.40 -12.03
CA THR A 95 5.04 -4.95 -11.53
C THR A 95 4.57 -5.79 -10.35
N ALA A 96 4.71 -7.11 -10.43
CA ALA A 96 4.37 -8.02 -9.33
C ALA A 96 5.22 -7.79 -8.08
N GLU A 97 6.54 -7.64 -8.24
CA GLU A 97 7.45 -7.32 -7.15
C GLU A 97 7.07 -6.00 -6.47
N ARG A 98 6.76 -4.97 -7.26
CA ARG A 98 6.33 -3.67 -6.72
C ARG A 98 5.03 -3.77 -5.95
N ILE A 99 4.04 -4.50 -6.46
CA ILE A 99 2.77 -4.70 -5.74
C ILE A 99 3.00 -5.48 -4.45
N ALA A 100 3.81 -6.53 -4.48
CA ALA A 100 4.15 -7.31 -3.28
C ALA A 100 4.84 -6.45 -2.21
N GLU A 101 5.76 -5.57 -2.61
CA GLU A 101 6.37 -4.56 -1.72
C GLU A 101 5.33 -3.65 -1.08
N LEU A 102 4.44 -3.07 -1.88
CA LEU A 102 3.41 -2.15 -1.38
C LEU A 102 2.42 -2.85 -0.43
N LEU A 103 2.14 -4.13 -0.65
CA LEU A 103 1.24 -4.94 0.16
C LEU A 103 1.83 -5.33 1.53
N ARG A 104 3.15 -5.54 1.63
CA ARG A 104 3.80 -5.89 2.91
C ARG A 104 3.54 -4.84 3.99
N ASP A 105 3.50 -3.57 3.61
CA ASP A 105 3.26 -2.45 4.54
C ASP A 105 1.82 -1.91 4.46
N ALA A 106 0.93 -2.56 3.69
CA ALA A 106 -0.42 -2.10 3.48
C ALA A 106 -1.29 -2.31 4.73
N THR A 107 -1.60 -1.22 5.45
CA THR A 107 -2.53 -1.24 6.60
C THR A 107 -3.92 -1.77 6.25
N VAL A 108 -4.31 -1.70 4.98
CA VAL A 108 -5.59 -2.16 4.44
C VAL A 108 -5.67 -3.68 4.24
N LEU A 109 -4.53 -4.40 4.21
CA LEU A 109 -4.52 -5.84 3.92
C LEU A 109 -5.00 -6.68 5.11
N ARG A 110 -4.49 -6.40 6.32
CA ARG A 110 -4.87 -7.09 7.56
C ARG A 110 -6.38 -7.21 7.78
N PRO A 111 -7.18 -6.13 7.72
CA PRO A 111 -8.62 -6.24 7.93
C PRO A 111 -9.33 -7.08 6.84
N ARG A 112 -8.81 -7.10 5.60
CA ARG A 112 -9.36 -7.95 4.53
C ARG A 112 -9.11 -9.43 4.79
N LEU A 113 -7.88 -9.81 5.16
CA LEU A 113 -7.56 -11.21 5.51
C LEU A 113 -8.35 -11.69 6.72
N VAL A 114 -8.49 -10.84 7.75
CA VAL A 114 -9.34 -11.13 8.91
C VAL A 114 -10.80 -11.33 8.49
N ALA A 115 -11.34 -10.47 7.63
CA ALA A 115 -12.72 -10.59 7.18
C ALA A 115 -12.97 -11.90 6.40
N LEU A 116 -11.98 -12.36 5.61
CA LEU A 116 -12.05 -13.62 4.87
C LEU A 116 -12.05 -14.84 5.81
N ALA A 117 -11.13 -14.88 6.78
CA ALA A 117 -10.96 -16.05 7.65
C ALA A 117 -11.97 -16.13 8.81
N ARG A 118 -12.46 -14.98 9.31
CA ARG A 118 -13.28 -14.92 10.53
C ARG A 118 -14.52 -15.83 10.50
N PRO A 119 -15.30 -15.92 9.41
CA PRO A 119 -16.45 -16.84 9.36
C PRO A 119 -16.03 -18.30 9.57
N ARG A 120 -14.93 -18.73 8.95
CA ARG A 120 -14.42 -20.10 9.09
C ARG A 120 -13.92 -20.39 10.49
N LEU A 121 -13.20 -19.46 11.11
CA LEU A 121 -12.75 -19.60 12.50
C LEU A 121 -13.93 -19.63 13.47
N ALA A 122 -14.97 -18.83 13.23
CA ALA A 122 -16.17 -18.79 14.05
C ALA A 122 -16.97 -20.11 13.97
N GLU A 123 -17.09 -20.67 12.77
CA GLU A 123 -17.69 -21.99 12.54
C GLU A 123 -16.94 -23.08 13.30
N LEU A 124 -15.60 -23.12 13.18
CA LEU A 124 -14.76 -24.09 13.90
C LEU A 124 -14.84 -23.91 15.43
N ALA A 125 -14.97 -22.67 15.91
CA ALA A 125 -15.06 -22.42 17.34
C ALA A 125 -16.48 -22.64 17.91
N GLU A 126 -17.48 -22.85 17.06
CA GLU A 126 -18.91 -22.83 17.43
C GLU A 126 -19.31 -21.53 18.17
N LEU A 127 -18.78 -20.40 17.72
CA LEU A 127 -18.99 -19.08 18.32
C LEU A 127 -19.50 -18.06 17.31
N ALA A 128 -20.05 -16.95 17.81
CA ALA A 128 -20.31 -15.79 16.98
C ALA A 128 -18.98 -15.19 16.48
N PRO A 129 -18.92 -14.66 15.24
CA PRO A 129 -17.70 -14.08 14.67
C PRO A 129 -17.01 -13.03 15.55
N ASP A 130 -17.76 -12.22 16.28
CA ASP A 130 -17.30 -11.15 17.16
C ASP A 130 -16.86 -11.61 18.56
N ALA A 131 -17.13 -12.87 18.89
CA ALA A 131 -16.70 -13.52 20.13
C ALA A 131 -15.26 -14.09 20.05
N LEU A 132 -14.55 -13.87 18.94
CA LEU A 132 -13.16 -14.28 18.75
C LEU A 132 -12.20 -13.09 18.74
N ASP A 133 -11.15 -13.19 19.57
CA ASP A 133 -9.92 -12.43 19.42
C ASP A 133 -9.00 -13.16 18.44
N LEU A 134 -8.33 -12.42 17.55
CA LEU A 134 -7.53 -12.98 16.47
C LEU A 134 -6.11 -12.42 16.48
N SER A 135 -5.13 -13.30 16.29
CA SER A 135 -3.79 -12.95 15.82
C SER A 135 -3.69 -13.30 14.33
N LEU A 136 -2.93 -12.51 13.58
CA LEU A 136 -2.67 -12.73 12.16
C LEU A 136 -1.22 -12.40 11.86
N GLU A 137 -0.54 -13.32 11.20
CA GLU A 137 0.76 -13.15 10.54
C GLU A 137 0.54 -13.13 9.03
N ILE A 138 1.22 -12.23 8.31
CA ILE A 138 1.02 -12.03 6.87
C ILE A 138 2.37 -12.14 6.16
N HIS A 139 2.41 -12.99 5.14
CA HIS A 139 3.53 -13.13 4.23
C HIS A 139 3.08 -12.74 2.82
N VAL A 140 3.86 -11.91 2.14
CA VAL A 140 3.57 -11.49 0.76
C VAL A 140 4.81 -11.68 -0.09
N ARG A 141 4.66 -12.33 -1.24
CA ARG A 141 5.74 -12.55 -2.22
C ARG A 141 5.24 -12.41 -3.64
N ALA A 142 6.16 -12.10 -4.56
CA ALA A 142 5.92 -12.19 -5.99
C ALA A 142 6.45 -13.54 -6.53
N ASP A 143 5.81 -14.05 -7.58
CA ASP A 143 6.25 -15.23 -8.34
C ASP A 143 5.95 -15.02 -9.83
N GLY A 144 6.95 -14.59 -10.59
CA GLY A 144 6.77 -14.14 -11.97
C GLY A 144 5.76 -12.99 -12.02
N VAL A 145 4.65 -13.18 -12.74
CA VAL A 145 3.57 -12.19 -12.89
C VAL A 145 2.45 -12.36 -11.86
N ARG A 146 2.69 -13.12 -10.79
CA ARG A 146 1.73 -13.39 -9.72
C ARG A 146 2.16 -12.73 -8.42
N VAL A 147 1.19 -12.36 -7.60
CA VAL A 147 1.39 -11.96 -6.21
C VAL A 147 0.70 -12.98 -5.32
N LEU A 148 1.44 -13.49 -4.35
CA LEU A 148 1.00 -14.52 -3.41
C LEU A 148 0.94 -13.90 -2.02
N ILE A 149 -0.20 -14.02 -1.36
CA ILE A 149 -0.46 -13.51 -0.02
C ILE A 149 -0.89 -14.69 0.83
N ASP A 150 -0.11 -14.99 1.85
CA ASP A 150 -0.39 -16.02 2.83
C ASP A 150 -0.68 -15.34 4.18
N GLY A 151 -1.77 -15.73 4.83
CA GLY A 151 -2.19 -15.20 6.12
C GLY A 151 -2.45 -16.34 7.09
N ASP A 152 -1.68 -16.43 8.16
CA ASP A 152 -1.87 -17.41 9.22
C ASP A 152 -2.57 -16.78 10.42
N LEU A 153 -3.72 -17.32 10.77
CA LEU A 153 -4.58 -16.83 11.84
C LEU A 153 -4.68 -17.82 12.98
N ALA A 154 -4.57 -17.29 14.18
CA ALA A 154 -4.97 -17.97 15.40
C ALA A 154 -6.13 -17.21 16.03
N GLY A 155 -7.21 -17.91 16.38
CA GLY A 155 -8.37 -17.35 17.06
C GLY A 155 -8.57 -18.00 18.41
N TRP A 156 -8.92 -17.19 19.40
CA TRP A 156 -9.34 -17.67 20.72
C TRP A 156 -10.62 -16.99 21.18
N PRO A 157 -11.44 -17.68 21.97
CA PRO A 157 -12.66 -17.10 22.52
C PRO A 157 -12.34 -15.92 23.42
N ARG A 158 -13.07 -14.82 23.23
CA ARG A 158 -12.95 -13.63 24.08
C ARG A 158 -13.27 -14.00 25.51
N ALA A 159 -12.37 -13.63 26.43
CA ALA A 159 -12.67 -13.72 27.85
C ALA A 159 -13.92 -12.87 28.14
N HIS A 160 -14.96 -13.50 28.69
CA HIS A 160 -16.15 -12.81 29.12
C HIS A 160 -15.76 -11.84 30.24
N ARG A 161 -15.62 -10.54 29.95
CA ARG A 161 -15.49 -9.54 31.01
C ARG A 161 -16.81 -9.55 31.77
N ARG A 162 -16.81 -10.14 32.97
CA ARG A 162 -17.91 -9.93 33.91
C ARG A 162 -17.92 -8.43 34.22
N GLY A 163 -18.98 -7.76 33.80
CA GLY A 163 -19.33 -6.42 34.26
C GLY A 163 -19.76 -6.45 35.72
#